data_AF-A0A1F5JW32-F1
#
_entry.id   AF-A0A1F5JW32-F1
#
_cell.length_a   1.000
_cell.length_b   1.000
_cell.length_c   1.000
_cell.angle_alpha   90.00
_cell.angle_beta   90.00
_cell.angle_gamma   90.00
#
_symmetry.space_group_name_H-M   'P 1'
#
loop_
_entity.id
_entity.type
_entity.pdbx_description
1 polymer ?
#
loop_
_entity_poly.entity_id
_entity_poly.type
_entity_poly.pdbx_seq_one_letter_code
_entity_poly.pdbx_strand_id
1 'polypeptide(L)'
;MENITTVGRRKEAVARVFLSPGKGQITVNGKAITEYFPGSLLQKLYNKPVDITKTSGKFAMTVKVAGGGQISQLDAVVHGIARAIAKTDPAARTALKKEGLLTRDARVKERRKYGNAQKARAKKQSPKR
;
A
#
# COMPACT_ATOMS: atom_id res chain seq x y z
N MET A 1 -7.14 -5.83 25.28
CA MET A 1 -7.28 -4.92 24.12
C MET A 1 -6.85 -5.69 22.88
N GLU A 2 -7.78 -6.02 22.00
CA GLU A 2 -7.45 -6.74 20.76
C GLU A 2 -6.69 -5.81 19.80
N ASN A 3 -5.39 -6.08 19.61
CA ASN A 3 -4.60 -5.37 18.63
C ASN A 3 -4.87 -6.00 17.25
N ILE A 4 -5.41 -5.21 16.32
CA ILE A 4 -5.67 -5.68 14.96
C ILE A 4 -4.39 -5.56 14.15
N THR A 5 -3.84 -6.69 13.74
CA THR A 5 -2.67 -6.76 12.86
C THR A 5 -3.08 -7.14 11.44
N THR A 6 -2.65 -6.37 10.46
CA THR A 6 -2.86 -6.68 9.04
C THR A 6 -1.58 -6.50 8.23
N VAL A 7 -1.59 -7.07 7.02
CA VAL A 7 -0.46 -7.01 6.10
C VAL A 7 -0.94 -6.49 4.75
N GLY A 8 -0.20 -5.53 4.21
CA GLY A 8 -0.30 -5.07 2.83
C GLY A 8 0.97 -5.39 2.05
N ARG A 9 0.82 -5.69 0.75
CA ARG A 9 1.96 -6.07 -0.12
C ARG A 9 1.79 -5.46 -1.50
N ARG A 10 2.84 -4.87 -2.06
CA ARG A 10 2.87 -4.37 -3.44
C ARG A 10 4.27 -4.55 -4.02
N LYS A 11 4.36 -5.18 -5.20
CA LYS A 11 5.65 -5.59 -5.77
C LYS A 11 6.46 -6.37 -4.70
N GLU A 12 7.63 -5.88 -4.35
CA GLU A 12 8.53 -6.42 -3.32
C GLU A 12 8.33 -5.77 -1.94
N ALA A 13 7.51 -4.72 -1.84
CA ALA A 13 7.25 -4.02 -0.59
C ALA A 13 6.22 -4.75 0.27
N VAL A 14 6.50 -4.83 1.57
CA VAL A 14 5.63 -5.42 2.59
C VAL A 14 5.42 -4.40 3.70
N ALA A 15 4.15 -4.13 4.01
CA ALA A 15 3.73 -3.27 5.12
C ALA A 15 2.99 -4.10 6.16
N ARG A 16 3.45 -4.06 7.41
CA ARG A 16 2.75 -4.65 8.56
C ARG A 16 2.11 -3.51 9.34
N VAL A 17 0.78 -3.51 9.40
CA VAL A 17 -0.02 -2.45 10.04
C VAL A 17 -0.54 -2.98 11.37
N PHE A 18 -0.32 -2.20 12.42
CA PHE A 18 -0.89 -2.38 13.74
C PHE A 18 -1.92 -1.28 13.94
N LEU A 19 -3.18 -1.67 14.15
CA LEU A 19 -4.29 -0.77 14.38
C LEU A 19 -4.67 -0.81 15.87
N SER A 20 -4.75 0.38 16.46
CA SER A 20 -5.24 0.61 17.82
C SER A 20 -6.35 1.67 17.79
N PRO A 21 -7.38 1.59 18.64
CA PRO A 21 -8.26 2.74 18.87
C PRO A 21 -7.42 3.91 19.42
N GLY A 22 -7.62 5.14 18.91
CA GLY A 22 -6.83 6.30 19.35
C GLY A 22 -6.78 7.50 18.41
N LYS A 23 -5.87 8.44 18.71
CA LYS A 23 -5.79 9.84 18.23
C LYS A 23 -5.53 10.07 16.72
N GLY A 24 -5.86 9.16 15.82
CA GLY A 24 -5.72 9.39 14.38
C GLY A 24 -4.27 9.44 13.86
N GLN A 25 -3.27 9.20 14.72
CA GLN A 25 -1.86 9.32 14.34
C GLN A 25 -1.41 8.11 13.54
N ILE A 26 -0.75 8.36 12.40
CA ILE A 26 -0.17 7.32 11.55
C ILE A 26 1.35 7.48 11.56
N THR A 27 2.03 6.44 12.03
CA THR A 27 3.50 6.38 12.11
C THR A 27 4.03 5.28 11.19
N VAL A 28 5.11 5.58 10.45
CA VAL A 28 5.76 4.65 9.53
C VAL A 28 7.23 4.54 9.91
N ASN A 29 7.68 3.34 10.29
CA ASN A 29 9.07 3.08 10.70
C ASN A 29 9.60 4.07 11.76
N GLY A 30 8.75 4.47 12.72
CA GLY A 30 9.10 5.40 13.79
C GLY A 30 9.07 6.89 13.43
N LYS A 31 8.71 7.23 12.19
CA LYS A 31 8.54 8.62 11.72
C LYS A 31 7.07 8.93 11.44
N ALA A 32 6.72 10.21 11.39
CA ALA A 32 5.38 10.62 10.95
C ALA A 32 5.17 10.26 9.46
N ILE A 33 3.95 9.88 9.08
CA ILE A 33 3.66 9.48 7.70
C ILE A 33 3.95 10.60 6.68
N THR A 34 3.77 11.85 7.09
CA THR A 34 4.04 13.07 6.29
C THR A 34 5.53 13.26 5.99
N GLU A 35 6.40 12.86 6.92
CA GLU A 35 7.85 12.92 6.75
C GLU A 35 8.36 11.76 5.89
N TYR A 36 7.76 10.57 6.03
CA TYR A 36 8.17 9.39 5.28
C TYR A 36 7.73 9.44 3.81
N PHE A 37 6.52 9.95 3.54
CA PHE A 37 5.98 10.13 2.20
C PHE A 37 5.74 11.61 1.89
N PRO A 38 6.76 12.35 1.40
CA PRO A 38 6.62 13.75 1.08
C PRO A 38 5.79 13.95 -0.20
N GLY A 39 4.89 14.95 -0.18
CA GLY A 39 4.17 15.42 -1.38
C GLY A 39 2.65 15.24 -1.32
N SER A 40 1.92 16.27 -1.77
CA SER A 40 0.45 16.35 -1.69
C SER A 40 -0.28 15.18 -2.36
N LEU A 41 0.27 14.65 -3.46
CA LEU A 41 -0.34 13.51 -4.15
C LEU A 41 -0.27 12.23 -3.31
N LEU A 42 0.86 11.97 -2.64
CA LEU A 42 1.02 10.81 -1.77
C LEU A 42 0.13 10.91 -0.53
N GLN A 43 -0.06 12.14 -0.02
CA GLN A 43 -0.98 12.42 1.09
C GLN A 43 -2.41 12.01 0.80
N LYS A 44 -2.92 12.38 -0.38
CA LYS A 44 -4.25 11.97 -0.83
C LYS A 44 -4.38 10.45 -0.93
N LEU A 45 -3.32 9.75 -1.37
CA LEU A 45 -3.34 8.30 -1.54
C LEU A 45 -3.43 7.55 -0.21
N TYR A 46 -2.60 7.87 0.78
CA TYR A 46 -2.66 7.15 2.06
C TYR A 46 -3.89 7.50 2.91
N ASN A 47 -4.47 8.70 2.73
CA ASN A 47 -5.69 9.11 3.42
C ASN A 47 -6.96 8.53 2.79
N LYS A 48 -6.94 8.19 1.49
CA LYS A 48 -8.08 7.61 0.75
C LYS A 48 -8.90 6.55 1.54
N PRO A 49 -8.29 5.49 2.14
CA PRO A 49 -9.07 4.49 2.87
C PRO A 49 -9.81 5.06 4.09
N VAL A 50 -9.22 6.04 4.78
CA VAL A 50 -9.80 6.68 5.97
C VAL A 50 -10.93 7.64 5.57
N ASP A 51 -10.76 8.35 4.46
CA ASP A 51 -11.74 9.31 3.93
C ASP A 51 -13.01 8.59 3.47
N ILE A 52 -12.88 7.46 2.76
CA ILE A 52 -14.01 6.66 2.26
C ILE A 52 -14.87 6.15 3.42
N THR A 53 -14.23 5.69 4.49
CA THR A 53 -14.94 5.10 5.64
C THR A 53 -15.36 6.15 6.66
N LYS A 54 -15.03 7.44 6.44
CA LYS A 54 -15.30 8.54 7.39
C LYS A 54 -14.83 8.22 8.82
N THR A 55 -13.71 7.52 8.92
CA THR A 55 -13.11 7.09 10.21
C THR A 55 -11.91 7.95 10.59
N SER A 56 -11.82 9.18 10.08
CA SER A 56 -10.78 10.13 10.45
C SER A 56 -10.77 10.35 11.97
N GLY A 57 -9.58 10.30 12.57
CA GLY A 57 -9.39 10.56 14.00
C GLY A 57 -9.79 9.42 14.96
N LYS A 58 -10.36 8.30 14.48
CA LYS A 58 -10.82 7.19 15.36
C LYS A 58 -9.74 6.18 15.72
N PHE A 59 -8.74 6.02 14.86
CA PHE A 59 -7.73 4.96 14.98
C PHE A 59 -6.32 5.51 14.92
N ALA A 60 -5.46 5.02 15.80
CA ALA A 60 -4.02 5.16 15.70
C ALA A 60 -3.43 3.97 14.93
N MET A 61 -2.47 4.23 14.05
CA MET A 61 -1.85 3.21 13.21
C MET A 61 -0.33 3.29 13.31
N THR A 62 0.30 2.16 13.60
CA THR A 62 1.75 2.01 13.52
C THR A 62 2.07 1.03 12.41
N VAL A 63 2.89 1.46 11.46
CA VAL A 63 3.22 0.67 10.28
C VAL A 63 4.72 0.41 10.21
N LYS A 64 5.09 -0.85 10.08
CA LYS A 64 6.45 -1.27 9.74
C LYS A 64 6.51 -1.65 8.28
N VAL A 65 7.40 -1.03 7.52
CA VAL A 65 7.52 -1.22 6.07
C VAL A 65 8.94 -1.65 5.71
N ALA A 66 9.06 -2.63 4.83
CA ALA A 66 10.33 -3.11 4.29
C ALA A 66 10.20 -3.51 2.81
N GLY A 67 11.31 -3.41 2.07
CA GLY A 67 11.42 -3.81 0.66
C GLY A 67 10.84 -2.81 -0.35
N GLY A 68 11.19 -2.99 -1.63
CA GLY A 68 10.74 -2.14 -2.74
C GLY A 68 11.21 -0.68 -2.64
N GLY A 69 10.52 0.21 -3.35
CA GLY A 69 10.71 1.66 -3.29
C GLY A 69 9.52 2.41 -2.66
N GLN A 70 9.65 3.72 -2.44
CA GLN A 70 8.66 4.54 -1.73
C GLN A 70 7.23 4.41 -2.27
N ILE A 71 7.04 4.44 -3.59
CA ILE A 71 5.69 4.32 -4.19
C ILE A 71 5.07 2.95 -3.92
N SER A 72 5.84 1.87 -4.09
CA SER A 72 5.34 0.52 -3.76
C SER A 72 5.08 0.34 -2.27
N GLN A 73 5.87 1.00 -1.43
CA GLN A 73 5.67 0.99 0.01
C GLN A 73 4.37 1.71 0.38
N LEU A 74 4.09 2.88 -0.22
CA LEU A 74 2.85 3.62 -0.03
C LEU A 74 1.63 2.78 -0.39
N ASP A 75 1.61 2.16 -1.58
CA ASP A 75 0.52 1.28 -2.01
C ASP A 75 0.32 0.09 -1.05
N ALA A 76 1.42 -0.48 -0.54
CA ALA A 76 1.36 -1.55 0.45
C ALA A 76 0.76 -1.07 1.78
N VAL A 77 1.11 0.15 2.22
CA VAL A 77 0.54 0.78 3.43
C VAL A 77 -0.96 0.99 3.24
N VAL A 78 -1.39 1.60 2.13
CA VAL A 78 -2.81 1.84 1.80
C VAL A 78 -3.61 0.55 1.86
N HIS A 79 -3.09 -0.52 1.25
CA HIS A 79 -3.73 -1.83 1.27
C HIS A 79 -3.82 -2.44 2.67
N GLY A 80 -2.77 -2.27 3.49
CA GLY A 80 -2.77 -2.73 4.88
C GLY A 80 -3.79 -1.98 5.75
N ILE A 81 -3.89 -0.66 5.58
CA ILE A 81 -4.85 0.20 6.29
C ILE A 81 -6.28 -0.19 5.92
N ALA A 82 -6.59 -0.33 4.63
CA ALA A 82 -7.92 -0.73 4.17
C ALA A 82 -8.34 -2.10 4.77
N ARG A 83 -7.40 -3.05 4.84
CA ARG A 83 -7.65 -4.36 5.50
C ARG A 83 -7.88 -4.24 7.00
N ALA A 84 -7.16 -3.35 7.67
CA ALA A 84 -7.31 -3.14 9.10
C ALA A 84 -8.69 -2.55 9.44
N ILE A 85 -9.13 -1.54 8.67
CA ILE A 85 -10.45 -0.94 8.84
C ILE A 85 -11.55 -1.97 8.55
N ALA A 86 -11.45 -2.72 7.45
CA ALA A 86 -12.43 -3.75 7.10
C ALA A 86 -12.52 -4.91 8.10
N LYS A 87 -11.47 -5.14 8.92
CA LYS A 87 -11.51 -6.13 10.01
C LYS A 87 -12.17 -5.58 11.27
N THR A 88 -12.09 -4.26 11.47
CA THR A 88 -12.67 -3.58 12.63
C THR A 88 -14.16 -3.32 12.43
N ASP A 89 -14.53 -2.86 11.25
CA ASP A 89 -15.91 -2.63 10.85
C ASP A 89 -16.23 -3.41 9.56
N PRO A 90 -17.00 -4.52 9.66
CA PRO A 90 -17.43 -5.28 8.49
C PRO A 90 -18.29 -4.47 7.51
N ALA A 91 -19.01 -3.44 7.96
CA ALA A 91 -19.85 -2.61 7.08
C ALA A 91 -19.01 -1.76 6.12
N ALA A 92 -17.85 -1.28 6.58
CA ALA A 92 -16.89 -0.53 5.78
C ALA A 92 -16.32 -1.34 4.59
N ARG A 93 -16.38 -2.68 4.65
CA ARG A 93 -15.81 -3.57 3.62
C ARG A 93 -16.43 -3.33 2.24
N THR A 94 -17.73 -3.09 2.17
CA THR A 94 -18.43 -2.90 0.88
C THR A 94 -17.98 -1.63 0.18
N ALA A 95 -17.85 -0.52 0.92
CA ALA A 95 -17.36 0.75 0.40
C ALA A 95 -15.89 0.63 -0.07
N LEU A 96 -15.03 -0.01 0.72
CA LEU A 96 -13.62 -0.25 0.39
C LEU A 96 -13.44 -1.18 -0.82
N LYS A 97 -14.33 -2.17 -0.99
CA LYS A 97 -14.32 -3.08 -2.14
C LYS A 97 -14.72 -2.35 -3.43
N LYS A 98 -15.73 -1.48 -3.37
CA LYS A 98 -16.17 -0.66 -4.52
C LYS A 98 -15.04 0.22 -5.05
N GLU A 99 -14.22 0.75 -4.15
CA GLU A 99 -13.04 1.57 -4.48
C GLU A 99 -11.77 0.77 -4.82
N GLY A 100 -11.85 -0.57 -4.83
CA GLY A 100 -10.75 -1.45 -5.25
C GLY A 100 -9.59 -1.59 -4.25
N LEU A 101 -9.72 -1.09 -3.02
CA LEU A 101 -8.62 -1.01 -2.05
C LEU A 101 -8.28 -2.35 -1.36
N LEU A 102 -9.20 -3.30 -1.39
CA LEU A 102 -9.05 -4.63 -0.78
C LEU A 102 -8.37 -5.66 -1.70
N THR A 103 -8.23 -5.35 -2.99
CA THR A 103 -7.58 -6.23 -3.96
C THR A 103 -6.09 -5.92 -4.03
N ARG A 104 -5.25 -6.95 -3.93
CA ARG A 104 -3.80 -6.78 -4.11
C ARG A 104 -3.49 -6.60 -5.59
N ASP A 105 -2.72 -5.58 -5.95
CA ASP A 105 -2.18 -5.44 -7.30
C ASP A 105 -1.05 -6.48 -7.54
N ALA A 106 -1.34 -7.46 -8.39
CA ALA A 106 -0.46 -8.57 -8.75
C ALA A 106 0.69 -8.20 -9.71
N ARG A 107 0.69 -7.00 -10.30
CA ARG A 107 1.72 -6.60 -11.28
C ARG A 107 3.11 -6.59 -10.66
N VAL A 108 4.05 -7.31 -11.26
CA VAL A 108 5.46 -7.40 -10.85
C VAL A 108 6.38 -7.22 -12.04
N LYS A 109 7.67 -7.03 -11.80
CA LYS A 109 8.68 -6.95 -12.87
C LYS A 109 8.70 -8.29 -13.61
N GLU A 110 8.46 -8.25 -14.91
CA GLU A 110 8.54 -9.45 -15.74
C GLU A 110 9.98 -9.97 -15.81
N ARG A 111 10.14 -11.29 -15.71
CA ARG A 111 11.44 -11.96 -15.85
C ARG A 111 12.00 -11.70 -17.25
N ARG A 112 13.33 -11.49 -17.34
CA ARG A 112 14.02 -11.40 -18.62
C ARG A 112 14.09 -12.78 -19.28
N LYS A 113 13.59 -12.90 -20.50
CA LYS A 113 13.67 -14.12 -21.32
C LYS A 113 14.97 -14.15 -22.12
N TYR A 114 15.49 -15.35 -22.40
CA TYR A 114 16.62 -15.52 -23.30
C TYR A 114 16.23 -15.11 -24.73
N GLY A 115 17.20 -14.75 -25.56
CA GLY A 115 16.96 -14.31 -26.95
C GLY A 115 16.45 -12.86 -27.09
N ASN A 116 15.79 -12.30 -26.07
CA ASN A 116 15.43 -10.89 -26.04
C ASN A 116 16.65 -9.97 -25.86
N ALA A 117 16.47 -8.69 -26.20
CA ALA A 117 17.48 -7.64 -26.03
C ALA A 117 17.64 -7.26 -24.55
N GLN A 118 17.90 -5.99 -24.26
CA GLN A 118 18.23 -5.49 -22.91
C GLN A 118 17.07 -5.61 -21.88
N LYS A 119 15.81 -5.63 -22.32
CA LYS A 119 14.61 -5.63 -21.45
C LYS A 119 13.77 -6.89 -21.64
N ALA A 120 12.86 -7.15 -20.70
CA ALA A 120 12.04 -8.38 -20.68
C ALA A 120 11.27 -8.67 -21.98
N ARG A 121 10.77 -7.63 -22.67
CA ARG A 121 10.02 -7.75 -23.94
C ARG A 121 10.72 -7.12 -25.15
N ALA A 122 11.87 -6.47 -24.96
CA ALA A 122 12.53 -5.77 -26.06
C ALA A 122 13.13 -6.79 -27.02
N LYS A 123 12.78 -6.70 -28.30
CA LYS A 123 13.40 -7.51 -29.36
C LYS A 123 14.73 -6.87 -29.78
N LYS A 124 15.69 -7.68 -30.23
CA LYS A 124 16.94 -7.17 -30.80
C LYS A 124 16.61 -6.52 -32.14
N GLN A 125 17.14 -5.31 -32.36
CA GLN A 125 17.06 -4.66 -33.67
C GLN A 125 17.95 -5.43 -34.66
N SER A 126 17.43 -5.75 -35.85
CA SER A 126 18.22 -6.37 -36.91
C SER A 126 18.84 -5.26 -37.77
N PRO A 127 20.15 -5.27 -38.04
CA PRO A 127 20.77 -4.23 -38.88
C PRO A 127 20.42 -4.37 -40.37
N LYS A 128 19.89 -5.52 -40.80
CA LYS A 128 19.55 -5.80 -42.21
C LYS A 128 18.06 -5.63 -42.55
N ARG A 129 17.23 -5.24 -41.58
CA ARG A 129 15.80 -4.95 -41.81
C ARG A 129 15.26 -3.99 -40.75
#